data_AF-A0A351ATZ6-F1
#
_entry.id   AF-A0A351ATZ6-F1
#
_cell.length_a   1.000
_cell.length_b   1.000
_cell.length_c   1.000
_cell.angle_alpha   90.00
_cell.angle_beta   90.00
_cell.angle_gamma   90.00
#
_symmetry.space_group_name_H-M   'P 1'
#
loop_
_entity.id
_entity.type
_entity.pdbx_description
1 polymer ?
#
loop_
_entity_poly.entity_id
_entity_poly.type
_entity_poly.pdbx_seq_one_letter_code
_entity_poly.pdbx_strand_id
1 'polypeptide(L)'
;MSFFRLTDKTARTKPSEESGSTGFRRAVRIIRTVLICFAAALYVFYFLTNLRAMSIGGGILSASLLALFTFAAYKAVPLVIRTLVGERLCSFAPVANARRNFLRIVLAALAIHIVTTILGMVLYRVFTPDFSGNLFELWETSWSKHNTDVPHYINIAENWYVNDGKDRLLIVFYPMLPLLMRILNLFFHNSFVSAQIINTIATCLASGTAYLTLYGILDKKRSVHAALLSLLLPGAIFLNSPMTEPLFMLFCFCAFYCLQKHKFILSAVFTALAGFTRSLGVVLAAAIFIEGVGTIVRNIRDGQKYG
;
A
#
# COMPACT_ATOMS: atom_id res chain seq x y z
N MET A 1 -12.38 -4.79 30.71
CA MET A 1 -13.73 -4.81 31.28
C MET A 1 -14.53 -3.69 30.62
N SER A 2 -15.62 -4.03 29.92
CA SER A 2 -16.62 -3.14 29.28
C SER A 2 -16.17 -2.19 28.16
N PHE A 3 -16.21 -2.63 26.90
CA PHE A 3 -16.31 -1.74 25.73
C PHE A 3 -17.00 -2.40 24.53
N PHE A 4 -18.16 -3.03 24.77
CA PHE A 4 -19.07 -3.47 23.69
C PHE A 4 -20.49 -3.62 24.28
N ARG A 5 -21.20 -2.50 24.39
CA ARG A 5 -22.67 -2.48 24.45
C ARG A 5 -23.15 -1.35 23.55
N LEU A 6 -23.32 -1.68 22.27
CA LEU A 6 -24.20 -0.92 21.39
C LEU A 6 -25.53 -1.68 21.38
N THR A 7 -26.40 -1.22 22.28
CA THR A 7 -27.86 -1.15 22.15
C THR A 7 -28.54 -2.24 21.32
N ASP A 8 -28.97 -3.27 22.03
CA ASP A 8 -30.11 -4.10 21.66
C ASP A 8 -31.36 -3.44 22.26
N LYS A 9 -32.30 -3.00 21.40
CA LYS A 9 -33.74 -2.97 21.71
C LYS A 9 -34.57 -2.57 20.47
N THR A 10 -35.47 -3.49 20.15
CA THR A 10 -36.76 -3.34 19.45
C THR A 10 -36.75 -3.05 17.94
N ALA A 11 -36.64 -4.11 17.15
CA ALA A 11 -37.45 -4.29 15.95
C ALA A 11 -37.76 -5.79 15.79
N ARG A 12 -39.05 -6.16 15.75
CA ARG A 12 -39.50 -7.51 15.38
C ARG A 12 -38.97 -7.80 13.96
N THR A 13 -37.94 -8.62 13.84
CA THR A 13 -37.43 -9.09 12.54
C THR A 13 -38.30 -10.24 12.03
N LYS A 14 -38.72 -10.16 10.76
CA LYS A 14 -39.48 -11.19 10.05
C LYS A 14 -38.61 -12.46 9.90
N PRO A 15 -39.20 -13.67 9.87
CA PRO A 15 -38.47 -14.95 9.75
C PRO A 15 -37.61 -15.11 8.46
N SER A 16 -37.76 -14.23 7.47
CA SER A 16 -36.93 -14.21 6.26
C SER A 16 -35.50 -13.65 6.46
N GLU A 17 -35.28 -12.78 7.45
CA GLU A 17 -33.94 -12.20 7.72
C GLU A 17 -33.02 -13.13 8.54
N GLU A 18 -33.60 -14.01 9.37
CA GLU A 18 -32.82 -14.98 10.17
C GLU A 18 -32.16 -16.08 9.32
N SER A 19 -32.81 -16.49 8.22
CA SER A 19 -32.25 -17.51 7.32
C SER A 19 -31.03 -17.00 6.53
N GLY A 20 -31.04 -15.74 6.08
CA GLY A 20 -29.88 -15.10 5.43
C GLY A 20 -28.70 -14.89 6.39
N SER A 21 -28.99 -14.58 7.66
CA SER A 21 -27.99 -14.37 8.72
C SER A 21 -27.31 -15.67 9.16
N THR A 22 -28.01 -16.81 9.14
CA THR A 22 -27.42 -18.12 9.47
C THR A 22 -26.53 -18.65 8.36
N GLY A 23 -26.94 -18.52 7.09
CA GLY A 23 -26.12 -18.87 5.91
C GLY A 23 -24.82 -18.08 5.83
N PHE A 24 -24.88 -16.75 5.98
CA PHE A 24 -23.70 -15.89 6.01
C PHE A 24 -22.70 -16.28 7.11
N ARG A 25 -23.19 -16.48 8.35
CA ARG A 25 -22.34 -16.89 9.48
C ARG A 25 -21.69 -18.27 9.27
N ARG A 26 -22.35 -19.17 8.55
CA ARG A 26 -21.80 -20.48 8.19
C ARG A 26 -20.71 -20.35 7.13
N ALA A 27 -20.96 -19.59 6.06
CA ALA A 27 -19.97 -19.34 5.00
C ALA A 27 -18.70 -18.66 5.53
N VAL A 28 -18.85 -17.61 6.35
CA VAL A 28 -17.72 -16.93 7.01
C VAL A 28 -16.89 -17.89 7.86
N ARG A 29 -17.54 -18.78 8.63
CA ARG A 29 -16.84 -19.78 9.44
C ARG A 29 -16.06 -20.77 8.58
N ILE A 30 -16.68 -21.33 7.54
CA ILE A 30 -16.03 -22.30 6.64
C ILE A 30 -14.79 -21.67 5.99
N ILE A 31 -14.92 -20.48 5.40
CA ILE A 31 -13.81 -19.81 4.70
C ILE A 31 -12.67 -19.49 5.68
N ARG A 32 -12.98 -19.03 6.89
CA ARG A 32 -11.96 -18.78 7.92
C ARG A 32 -11.22 -20.05 8.34
N THR A 33 -11.93 -21.15 8.52
CA THR A 33 -11.32 -22.44 8.85
C THR A 33 -10.41 -22.91 7.72
N VAL A 34 -10.88 -22.87 6.47
CA VAL A 34 -10.07 -23.23 5.29
C VAL A 34 -8.82 -22.37 5.19
N LEU A 35 -8.95 -21.06 5.38
CA LEU A 35 -7.81 -20.12 5.38
C LEU A 35 -6.75 -20.49 6.43
N ILE A 36 -7.18 -20.77 7.67
CA ILE A 36 -6.25 -21.14 8.76
C ILE A 36 -5.58 -22.48 8.46
N CYS A 37 -6.35 -23.49 8.03
CA CYS A 37 -5.83 -24.80 7.68
C CYS A 37 -4.83 -24.72 6.51
N PHE A 38 -5.12 -23.90 5.50
CA PHE A 38 -4.24 -23.69 4.36
C PHE A 38 -2.94 -22.99 4.76
N ALA A 39 -3.02 -21.91 5.55
CA ALA A 39 -1.84 -21.22 6.06
C ALA A 39 -0.98 -22.15 6.92
N ALA A 40 -1.60 -22.95 7.80
CA ALA A 40 -0.90 -23.93 8.62
C ALA A 40 -0.23 -25.02 7.76
N ALA A 41 -0.91 -25.56 6.75
CA ALA A 41 -0.35 -26.56 5.84
C ALA A 41 0.86 -26.01 5.05
N LEU A 42 0.75 -24.77 4.54
CA LEU A 42 1.87 -24.09 3.88
C LEU A 42 3.05 -23.88 4.82
N TYR A 43 2.80 -23.52 6.07
CA TYR A 43 3.87 -23.36 7.06
C TYR A 43 4.54 -24.68 7.40
N VAL A 44 3.77 -25.75 7.59
CA VAL A 44 4.31 -27.10 7.83
C VAL A 44 5.17 -27.52 6.64
N PHE A 45 4.70 -27.32 5.41
CA PHE A 45 5.48 -27.61 4.22
C PHE A 45 6.78 -26.80 4.17
N TYR A 46 6.69 -25.47 4.33
CA TYR A 46 7.85 -24.59 4.38
C TYR A 46 8.85 -25.01 5.47
N PHE A 47 8.36 -25.31 6.67
CA PHE A 47 9.17 -25.75 7.80
C PHE A 47 9.89 -27.07 7.47
N LEU A 48 9.17 -28.08 6.98
CA LEU A 48 9.75 -29.37 6.60
C LEU A 48 10.82 -29.25 5.52
N THR A 49 10.59 -28.42 4.50
CA THR A 49 11.57 -28.20 3.40
C THR A 49 12.83 -27.46 3.85
N ASN A 50 12.75 -26.64 4.91
CA ASN A 50 13.86 -25.79 5.36
C ASN A 50 14.46 -26.23 6.71
N LEU A 51 14.03 -27.37 7.27
CA LEU A 51 14.47 -27.90 8.58
C LEU A 51 15.98 -27.84 8.83
N ARG A 52 16.81 -28.08 7.80
CA ARG A 52 18.27 -28.12 7.92
C ARG A 52 18.94 -26.74 7.85
N ALA A 53 18.28 -25.75 7.25
CA ALA A 53 18.82 -24.41 7.00
C ALA A 53 18.24 -23.34 7.95
N MET A 54 17.20 -23.69 8.71
CA MET A 54 16.38 -22.74 9.45
C MET A 54 16.93 -22.52 10.87
N SER A 55 17.36 -21.29 11.16
CA SER A 55 17.68 -20.89 12.53
C SER A 55 16.42 -20.82 13.39
N ILE A 56 16.56 -21.04 14.71
CA ILE A 56 15.45 -20.96 15.66
C ILE A 56 14.78 -19.57 15.56
N GLY A 57 15.58 -18.50 15.48
CA GLY A 57 15.08 -17.14 15.31
C GLY A 57 14.32 -16.92 14.01
N GLY A 58 14.82 -17.47 12.89
CA GLY A 58 14.13 -17.42 11.59
C GLY A 58 12.79 -18.15 11.62
N GLY A 59 12.69 -19.25 12.37
CA GLY A 59 11.44 -19.96 12.59
C GLY A 59 10.41 -19.19 13.39
N ILE A 60 10.82 -18.58 14.50
CA ILE A 60 9.92 -17.76 15.30
C ILE A 60 9.41 -16.55 14.49
N LEU A 61 10.31 -15.90 13.73
CA LEU A 61 9.96 -14.73 12.93
C LEU A 61 8.98 -15.09 11.80
N SER A 62 9.27 -16.14 11.02
CA SER A 62 8.39 -16.56 9.92
C SER A 62 7.02 -17.04 10.42
N ALA A 63 6.96 -17.78 11.53
CA ALA A 63 5.69 -18.14 12.18
C ALA A 63 4.89 -16.90 12.61
N SER A 64 5.56 -15.93 13.23
CA SER A 64 4.93 -14.69 13.70
C SER A 64 4.37 -13.84 12.54
N LEU A 65 5.14 -13.70 11.46
CA LEU A 65 4.69 -13.00 10.26
C LEU A 65 3.49 -13.69 9.60
N LEU A 66 3.52 -15.02 9.50
CA LEU A 66 2.40 -15.78 8.94
C LEU A 66 1.15 -15.67 9.83
N ALA A 67 1.31 -15.69 11.16
CA ALA A 67 0.20 -15.52 12.09
C ALA A 67 -0.45 -14.14 11.93
N LEU A 68 0.36 -13.07 11.81
CA LEU A 68 -0.13 -11.72 11.56
C LEU A 68 -0.86 -11.62 10.21
N PHE A 69 -0.30 -12.21 9.15
CA PHE A 69 -0.94 -12.23 7.83
C PHE A 69 -2.28 -13.00 7.84
N THR A 70 -2.29 -14.17 8.48
CA THR A 70 -3.49 -14.99 8.64
C THR A 70 -4.56 -14.28 9.45
N PHE A 71 -4.16 -13.56 10.51
CA PHE A 71 -5.08 -12.74 11.30
C PHE A 71 -5.69 -11.59 10.49
N ALA A 72 -4.87 -10.88 9.70
CA ALA A 72 -5.36 -9.82 8.81
C ALA A 72 -6.36 -10.38 7.78
N ALA A 73 -6.02 -11.49 7.13
CA ALA A 73 -6.91 -12.16 6.18
C ALA A 73 -8.20 -12.66 6.87
N TYR A 74 -8.12 -13.23 8.07
CA TYR A 74 -9.27 -13.66 8.87
C TYR A 74 -10.25 -12.51 9.18
N LYS A 75 -9.72 -11.32 9.46
CA LYS A 75 -10.51 -10.09 9.67
C LYS A 75 -11.11 -9.57 8.35
N ALA A 76 -10.42 -9.75 7.22
CA ALA A 76 -10.90 -9.34 5.90
C ALA A 76 -12.05 -10.23 5.37
N VAL A 77 -12.07 -11.54 5.64
CA VAL A 77 -13.10 -12.49 5.15
C VAL A 77 -14.55 -11.96 5.24
N PRO A 78 -15.07 -11.53 6.42
CA PRO A 78 -16.44 -11.06 6.50
C PRO A 78 -16.70 -9.77 5.69
N LEU A 79 -15.69 -8.91 5.54
CA LEU A 79 -15.80 -7.68 4.75
C LEU A 79 -15.91 -8.02 3.26
N VAL A 80 -15.07 -8.95 2.78
CA VAL A 80 -15.12 -9.42 1.39
C VAL A 80 -16.49 -10.04 1.07
N ILE A 81 -16.98 -10.95 1.92
CA ILE A 81 -18.27 -11.62 1.68
C ILE A 81 -19.42 -10.61 1.67
N ARG A 82 -19.44 -9.66 2.62
CA ARG A 82 -20.46 -8.59 2.64
C ARG A 82 -20.44 -7.77 1.36
N THR A 83 -19.26 -7.41 0.88
CA THR A 83 -19.09 -6.66 -0.37
C THR A 83 -19.64 -7.44 -1.57
N LEU A 84 -19.32 -8.74 -1.67
CA LEU A 84 -19.78 -9.62 -2.75
C LEU A 84 -21.30 -9.86 -2.74
N VAL A 85 -21.92 -9.89 -1.55
CA VAL A 85 -23.39 -9.96 -1.39
C VAL A 85 -24.07 -8.61 -1.71
N GLY A 86 -23.29 -7.58 -2.01
CA GLY A 86 -23.78 -6.26 -2.34
C GLY A 86 -24.14 -5.40 -1.12
N GLU A 87 -23.60 -5.71 0.06
CA GLU A 87 -23.61 -4.72 1.14
C GLU A 87 -22.61 -3.61 0.82
N ARG A 88 -23.00 -2.37 1.10
CA ARG A 88 -22.13 -1.21 0.94
C ARG A 88 -21.38 -0.99 2.25
N LEU A 89 -20.08 -1.31 2.26
CA LEU A 89 -19.26 -1.18 3.47
C LEU A 89 -18.93 0.28 3.81
N CYS A 90 -18.71 1.11 2.80
CA CYS A 90 -18.41 2.54 2.96
C CYS A 90 -19.14 3.33 1.88
N SER A 91 -19.64 4.51 2.25
CA SER A 91 -20.15 5.49 1.30
C SER A 91 -19.08 6.54 1.02
N PHE A 92 -19.04 7.03 -0.22
CA PHE A 92 -18.22 8.19 -0.53
C PHE A 92 -18.78 9.42 0.21
N ALA A 93 -17.93 10.04 1.03
CA ALA A 93 -18.24 11.29 1.71
C ALA A 93 -17.48 12.43 1.03
N PRO A 94 -18.16 13.44 0.46
CA PRO A 94 -17.48 14.58 -0.13
C PRO A 94 -16.73 15.36 0.96
N VAL A 95 -15.44 15.61 0.73
CA VAL A 95 -14.61 16.39 1.66
C VAL A 95 -14.90 17.88 1.46
N ALA A 96 -15.41 18.55 2.49
CA ALA A 96 -15.55 20.00 2.47
C ALA A 96 -14.18 20.66 2.29
N ASN A 97 -14.08 21.61 1.35
CA ASN A 97 -12.82 22.28 0.99
C ASN A 97 -11.68 21.30 0.61
N ALA A 98 -12.01 20.23 -0.11
CA ALA A 98 -11.08 19.16 -0.50
C ALA A 98 -9.72 19.68 -1.00
N ARG A 99 -9.72 20.64 -1.93
CA ARG A 99 -8.48 21.21 -2.51
C ARG A 99 -7.59 21.88 -1.46
N ARG A 100 -8.18 22.69 -0.58
CA ARG A 100 -7.43 23.40 0.48
C ARG A 100 -6.86 22.42 1.50
N ASN A 101 -7.66 21.45 1.93
CA ASN A 101 -7.21 20.45 2.90
C ASN A 101 -6.16 19.52 2.29
N PHE A 102 -6.35 19.08 1.04
CA PHE A 102 -5.36 18.32 0.29
C PHE A 102 -4.02 19.06 0.24
N LEU A 103 -4.02 20.33 -0.17
CA LEU A 103 -2.79 21.13 -0.26
C LEU A 103 -2.11 21.27 1.11
N ARG A 104 -2.87 21.50 2.19
CA ARG A 104 -2.32 21.56 3.55
C ARG A 104 -1.64 20.24 3.95
N ILE A 105 -2.22 19.10 3.60
CA ILE A 105 -1.63 17.79 3.90
C ILE A 105 -0.40 17.54 3.04
N VAL A 106 -0.42 17.90 1.76
CA VAL A 106 0.75 17.82 0.85
C VAL A 106 1.90 18.66 1.39
N LEU A 107 1.64 19.90 1.83
CA LEU A 107 2.66 20.78 2.40
C LEU A 107 3.19 20.27 3.75
N ALA A 108 2.32 19.75 4.61
CA ALA A 108 2.74 19.13 5.86
C ALA A 108 3.57 17.86 5.62
N ALA A 109 3.18 17.04 4.64
CA ALA A 109 3.93 15.86 4.22
C ALA A 109 5.32 16.24 3.68
N LEU A 110 5.40 17.32 2.88
CA LEU A 110 6.66 17.85 2.39
C LEU A 110 7.57 18.29 3.54
N ALA A 111 7.03 19.04 4.52
CA ALA A 111 7.80 19.47 5.69
C ALA A 111 8.32 18.27 6.49
N ILE A 112 7.48 17.27 6.74
CA ILE A 112 7.88 16.03 7.43
C ILE A 112 8.97 15.31 6.64
N HIS A 113 8.77 15.15 5.32
CA HIS A 113 9.70 14.47 4.43
C HIS A 113 11.08 15.14 4.39
N ILE A 114 11.13 16.48 4.33
CA ILE A 114 12.37 17.23 4.42
C ILE A 114 13.05 17.00 5.78
N VAL A 115 12.30 17.08 6.88
CA VAL A 115 12.83 16.84 8.23
C VAL A 115 13.38 15.41 8.37
N THR A 116 12.66 14.39 7.89
CA THR A 116 13.13 13.00 7.95
C THR A 116 14.33 12.76 7.05
N THR A 117 14.38 13.40 5.88
CA THR A 117 15.52 13.34 4.96
C THR A 117 16.78 13.91 5.61
N ILE A 118 16.68 15.10 6.21
CA ILE A 118 17.79 15.76 6.93
C ILE A 118 18.20 14.93 8.14
N LEU A 119 17.24 14.43 8.92
CA LEU A 119 17.52 13.58 10.08
C LEU A 119 18.30 12.33 9.67
N GLY A 120 17.91 11.65 8.58
CA GLY A 120 18.65 10.49 8.08
C GLY A 120 20.08 10.83 7.66
N MET A 121 20.31 11.98 7.04
CA MET A 121 21.66 12.46 6.69
C MET A 121 22.50 12.74 7.94
N VAL A 122 21.92 13.39 8.96
CA VAL A 122 22.59 13.66 10.24
C VAL A 122 22.96 12.35 10.93
N LEU A 123 22.02 11.40 11.01
CA LEU A 123 22.29 10.08 11.59
C LEU A 123 23.41 9.38 10.84
N TYR A 124 23.36 9.35 9.50
CA TYR A 124 24.42 8.76 8.68
C TYR A 124 25.79 9.38 8.99
N ARG A 125 25.86 10.72 9.11
CA ARG A 125 27.09 11.45 9.41
C ARG A 125 27.64 11.19 10.82
N VAL A 126 26.76 10.96 11.80
CA VAL A 126 27.14 10.60 13.18
C VAL A 126 27.66 9.17 13.25
N PHE A 127 27.03 8.23 12.54
CA PHE A 127 27.46 6.82 12.50
C PHE A 127 28.63 6.55 11.55
N THR A 128 28.96 7.49 10.66
CA THR A 128 30.06 7.40 9.70
C THR A 128 30.96 8.63 9.84
N PRO A 129 31.71 8.76 10.96
CA PRO A 129 32.45 9.97 11.28
C PRO A 129 33.56 10.29 10.27
N ASP A 130 34.10 9.26 9.61
CA ASP A 130 35.17 9.35 8.61
C ASP A 130 34.69 9.83 7.23
N PHE A 131 33.38 10.03 7.03
CA PHE A 131 32.85 10.57 5.79
C PHE A 131 33.35 12.01 5.56
N SER A 132 34.06 12.23 4.45
CA SER A 132 34.73 13.48 4.10
C SER A 132 34.19 14.16 2.82
N GLY A 133 33.03 13.72 2.33
CA GLY A 133 32.40 14.27 1.14
C GLY A 133 31.64 15.59 1.37
N ASN A 134 31.22 16.21 0.26
CA ASN A 134 30.39 17.42 0.29
C ASN A 134 28.92 17.11 0.67
N LEU A 135 28.07 18.14 0.78
CA LEU A 135 26.66 17.98 1.18
C LEU A 135 25.85 17.11 0.19
N PHE A 136 26.14 17.21 -1.10
CA PHE A 136 25.47 16.42 -2.12
C PHE A 136 25.87 14.94 -2.02
N GLU A 137 27.17 14.65 -1.90
CA GLU A 137 27.68 13.30 -1.68
C GLU A 137 27.14 12.71 -0.38
N LEU A 138 27.00 13.52 0.68
CA LEU A 138 26.38 13.08 1.93
C LEU A 138 24.93 12.67 1.69
N TRP A 139 24.17 13.49 0.96
CA TRP A 139 22.77 13.20 0.62
C TRP A 139 22.63 11.93 -0.21
N GLU A 140 23.41 11.83 -1.29
CA GLU A 140 23.43 10.67 -2.18
C GLU A 140 23.83 9.40 -1.44
N THR A 141 24.92 9.43 -0.68
CA THR A 141 25.44 8.23 0.01
C THR A 141 24.51 7.78 1.14
N SER A 142 23.91 8.73 1.88
CA SER A 142 22.99 8.42 2.98
C SER A 142 21.75 7.67 2.49
N TRP A 143 21.26 8.00 1.29
CA TRP A 143 19.99 7.49 0.76
C TRP A 143 20.12 6.48 -0.39
N SER A 144 21.33 6.30 -0.93
CA SER A 144 21.66 5.34 -2.01
C SER A 144 22.57 4.22 -1.53
N LYS A 145 22.59 3.95 -0.22
CA LYS A 145 23.51 3.01 0.43
C LYS A 145 23.62 1.71 -0.38
N HIS A 146 24.85 1.25 -0.61
CA HIS A 146 25.18 0.17 -1.53
C HIS A 146 24.46 -1.17 -1.31
N ASN A 147 23.93 -1.41 -0.10
CA ASN A 147 23.16 -2.62 0.23
C ASN A 147 21.65 -2.47 -0.01
N THR A 148 21.22 -1.41 -0.69
CA THR A 148 19.82 -1.18 -1.09
C THR A 148 19.64 -1.42 -2.58
N ASP A 149 18.40 -1.46 -3.05
CA ASP A 149 18.09 -1.64 -4.47
C ASP A 149 18.30 -0.35 -5.31
N VAL A 150 18.66 0.77 -4.68
CA VAL A 150 18.82 2.07 -5.34
C VAL A 150 19.83 2.03 -6.50
N PRO A 151 21.04 1.45 -6.35
CA PRO A 151 21.99 1.38 -7.45
C PRO A 151 21.45 0.63 -8.67
N HIS A 152 20.56 -0.35 -8.45
CA HIS A 152 19.91 -1.08 -9.54
C HIS A 152 18.92 -0.20 -10.31
N TYR A 153 18.08 0.58 -9.61
CA TYR A 153 17.17 1.52 -10.28
C TYR A 153 17.93 2.61 -11.04
N ILE A 154 19.04 3.12 -10.49
CA ILE A 154 19.92 4.08 -11.17
C ILE A 154 20.53 3.46 -12.43
N ASN A 155 21.11 2.26 -12.33
CA ASN A 155 21.69 1.55 -13.48
C ASN A 155 20.66 1.33 -14.59
N ILE A 156 19.43 0.87 -14.27
CA ILE A 156 18.38 0.67 -15.28
C ILE A 156 17.95 2.00 -15.90
N ALA A 157 17.90 3.08 -15.13
CA ALA A 157 17.58 4.39 -15.69
C ALA A 157 18.64 4.83 -16.72
N GLU A 158 19.92 4.63 -16.42
CA GLU A 158 21.02 5.05 -17.28
C GLU A 158 21.21 4.13 -18.50
N ASN A 159 21.31 2.83 -18.26
CA ASN A 159 21.72 1.84 -19.26
C ASN A 159 20.55 1.06 -19.88
N TRP A 160 19.35 1.20 -19.33
CA TRP A 160 18.19 0.35 -19.66
C TRP A 160 18.41 -1.13 -19.34
N TYR A 161 17.40 -1.95 -19.61
CA TYR A 161 17.50 -3.39 -19.47
C TYR A 161 18.44 -3.98 -20.54
N VAL A 162 19.40 -4.78 -20.09
CA VAL A 162 20.36 -5.50 -20.93
C VAL A 162 20.11 -7.01 -20.89
N ASN A 163 20.55 -7.74 -21.91
CA ASN A 163 20.32 -9.19 -22.05
C ASN A 163 21.51 -10.05 -21.61
N ASP A 164 22.69 -9.44 -21.45
CA ASP A 164 23.96 -10.10 -21.15
C ASP A 164 24.61 -9.56 -19.86
N GLY A 165 25.69 -10.20 -19.44
CA GLY A 165 26.40 -9.84 -18.22
C GLY A 165 25.62 -10.11 -16.92
N LYS A 166 26.05 -9.44 -15.83
CA LYS A 166 25.38 -9.52 -14.52
C LYS A 166 24.10 -8.71 -14.48
N ASP A 167 24.04 -7.62 -15.26
CA ASP A 167 22.95 -6.65 -15.27
C ASP A 167 21.66 -7.20 -15.92
N ARG A 168 21.73 -8.32 -16.65
CA ARG A 168 20.52 -9.05 -17.11
C ARG A 168 19.58 -9.47 -15.97
N LEU A 169 20.13 -9.67 -14.77
CA LEU A 169 19.34 -10.06 -13.60
C LEU A 169 18.46 -8.92 -13.10
N LEU A 170 18.68 -7.69 -13.57
CA LEU A 170 17.88 -6.52 -13.23
C LEU A 170 16.46 -6.56 -13.82
N ILE A 171 16.13 -7.55 -14.65
CA ILE A 171 14.78 -7.79 -15.18
C ILE A 171 13.71 -7.97 -14.09
N VAL A 172 14.11 -8.34 -12.86
CA VAL A 172 13.20 -8.45 -11.71
C VAL A 172 12.71 -7.10 -11.21
N PHE A 173 13.40 -6.01 -11.53
CA PHE A 173 13.01 -4.65 -11.17
C PHE A 173 12.02 -4.10 -12.17
N TYR A 174 10.93 -3.57 -11.65
CA TYR A 174 9.84 -3.06 -12.45
C TYR A 174 10.17 -1.66 -13.02
N PRO A 175 9.72 -1.36 -14.25
CA PRO A 175 10.26 -0.25 -15.05
C PRO A 175 9.71 1.14 -14.70
N MET A 176 8.63 1.26 -13.93
CA MET A 176 7.95 2.56 -13.76
C MET A 176 8.87 3.66 -13.22
N LEU A 177 9.63 3.38 -12.16
CA LEU A 177 10.56 4.36 -11.58
C LEU A 177 11.73 4.66 -12.54
N PRO A 178 12.48 3.68 -13.07
CA PRO A 178 13.53 3.95 -14.07
C PRO A 178 13.06 4.71 -15.30
N LEU A 179 11.84 4.42 -15.80
CA LEU A 179 11.27 5.12 -16.95
C LEU A 179 11.04 6.61 -16.65
N LEU A 180 10.47 6.92 -15.47
CA LEU A 180 10.29 8.32 -15.03
C LEU A 180 11.64 9.01 -14.80
N MET A 181 12.63 8.30 -14.25
CA MET A 181 13.99 8.82 -14.07
C MET A 181 14.61 9.18 -15.42
N ARG A 182 14.48 8.35 -16.45
CA ARG A 182 14.96 8.65 -17.81
C ARG A 182 14.37 9.92 -18.38
N ILE A 183 13.07 10.12 -18.20
CA ILE A 183 12.38 11.33 -18.68
C ILE A 183 12.93 12.57 -17.96
N LEU A 184 13.12 12.51 -16.64
CA LEU A 184 13.65 13.63 -15.86
C LEU A 184 15.15 13.85 -16.07
N ASN A 185 15.92 12.81 -16.39
CA ASN A 185 17.34 12.90 -16.71
C ASN A 185 17.60 13.75 -17.95
N LEU A 186 16.61 13.92 -18.84
CA LEU A 186 16.69 14.87 -19.96
C LEU A 186 16.85 16.32 -19.50
N PHE A 187 16.48 16.64 -18.25
CA PHE A 187 16.53 17.99 -17.69
C PHE A 187 17.63 18.14 -16.62
N PHE A 188 17.78 17.14 -15.75
CA PHE A 188 18.68 17.23 -14.59
C PHE A 188 20.03 16.55 -14.79
N HIS A 189 20.17 15.69 -15.80
CA HIS A 189 21.38 14.92 -16.09
C HIS A 189 21.95 14.12 -14.89
N ASN A 190 21.11 13.81 -13.89
CA ASN A 190 21.49 13.03 -12.71
C ASN A 190 20.33 12.13 -12.25
N SER A 191 20.54 10.82 -12.32
CA SER A 191 19.54 9.80 -11.99
C SER A 191 19.10 9.83 -10.54
N PHE A 192 20.03 10.05 -9.61
CA PHE A 192 19.72 10.15 -8.18
C PHE A 192 18.80 11.35 -7.90
N VAL A 193 19.12 12.52 -8.44
CA VAL A 193 18.29 13.73 -8.30
C VAL A 193 16.90 13.52 -8.92
N SER A 194 16.83 12.95 -10.12
CA SER A 194 15.56 12.62 -10.79
C SER A 194 14.69 11.70 -9.92
N ALA A 195 15.29 10.64 -9.36
CA ALA A 195 14.57 9.71 -8.51
C ALA A 195 14.09 10.35 -7.20
N GLN A 196 14.91 11.20 -6.58
CA GLN A 196 14.54 11.94 -5.38
C GLN A 196 13.36 12.89 -5.63
N ILE A 197 13.37 13.64 -6.74
CA ILE A 197 12.26 14.51 -7.13
C ILE A 197 10.97 13.70 -7.29
N ILE A 198 11.02 12.56 -8.00
CA ILE A 198 9.87 11.68 -8.19
C ILE A 198 9.35 11.20 -6.84
N ASN A 199 10.23 10.76 -5.95
CA ASN A 199 9.85 10.19 -4.66
C ASN A 199 9.28 11.22 -3.70
N THR A 200 9.86 12.43 -3.64
CA THR A 200 9.30 13.53 -2.85
C THR A 200 7.90 13.88 -3.35
N ILE A 201 7.71 14.06 -4.66
CA ILE A 201 6.40 14.39 -5.24
C ILE A 201 5.40 13.26 -4.96
N ALA A 202 5.79 12.01 -5.24
CA ALA A 202 4.92 10.86 -5.05
C ALA A 202 4.51 10.68 -3.58
N THR A 203 5.45 10.83 -2.64
CA THR A 203 5.18 10.76 -1.20
C THR A 203 4.18 11.83 -0.76
N CYS A 204 4.40 13.08 -1.17
CA CYS A 204 3.51 14.18 -0.79
C CYS A 204 2.10 14.01 -1.37
N LEU A 205 2.00 13.63 -2.64
CA LEU A 205 0.71 13.36 -3.29
C LEU A 205 0.03 12.12 -2.70
N ALA A 206 0.80 11.09 -2.32
CA ALA A 206 0.28 9.90 -1.66
C ALA A 206 -0.36 10.26 -0.32
N SER A 207 0.27 11.08 0.51
CA SER A 207 -0.33 11.54 1.78
C SER A 207 -1.59 12.39 1.55
N GLY A 208 -1.58 13.29 0.56
CA GLY A 208 -2.77 14.07 0.23
C GLY A 208 -3.95 13.21 -0.24
N THR A 209 -3.68 12.23 -1.11
CA THR A 209 -4.70 11.31 -1.62
C THR A 209 -5.16 10.31 -0.57
N ALA A 210 -4.26 9.86 0.31
CA ALA A 210 -4.59 9.05 1.48
C ALA A 210 -5.59 9.78 2.39
N TYR A 211 -5.33 11.06 2.69
CA TYR A 211 -6.27 11.88 3.47
C TYR A 211 -7.66 11.92 2.82
N LEU A 212 -7.74 12.18 1.52
CA LEU A 212 -9.02 12.24 0.80
C LEU A 212 -9.75 10.88 0.78
N THR A 213 -9.00 9.79 0.65
CA THR A 213 -9.53 8.41 0.61
C THR A 213 -10.05 7.96 1.97
N LEU A 214 -9.36 8.35 3.05
CA LEU A 214 -9.68 7.94 4.41
C LEU A 214 -10.74 8.83 5.09
N TYR A 215 -10.97 10.03 4.56
CA TYR A 215 -11.87 11.02 5.16
C TYR A 215 -13.27 10.46 5.46
N GLY A 216 -13.86 9.73 4.51
CA GLY A 216 -15.18 9.12 4.66
C GLY A 216 -15.23 7.91 5.60
N ILE A 217 -14.07 7.40 6.03
CA ILE A 217 -13.94 6.17 6.83
C ILE A 217 -13.57 6.48 8.28
N LEU A 218 -12.63 7.40 8.51
CA LEU A 218 -11.99 7.63 9.81
C LEU A 218 -12.28 9.01 10.42
N ASP A 219 -13.16 9.81 9.82
CA ASP A 219 -13.36 11.23 10.14
C ASP A 219 -12.15 12.12 9.82
N LYS A 220 -12.35 13.43 9.83
CA LYS A 220 -11.31 14.42 9.51
C LYS A 220 -10.03 14.23 10.32
N LYS A 221 -10.15 14.21 11.65
CA LYS A 221 -8.97 14.22 12.54
C LYS A 221 -8.13 12.97 12.33
N ARG A 222 -8.72 11.77 12.36
CA ARG A 222 -7.94 10.54 12.24
C ARG A 222 -7.41 10.33 10.82
N SER A 223 -8.09 10.84 9.79
CA SER A 223 -7.57 10.80 8.42
C SER A 223 -6.31 11.65 8.24
N VAL A 224 -6.24 12.81 8.89
CA VAL A 224 -5.01 13.62 8.94
C VAL A 224 -3.89 12.84 9.65
N HIS A 225 -4.18 12.27 10.82
CA HIS A 225 -3.18 11.49 11.55
C HIS A 225 -2.72 10.27 10.73
N ALA A 226 -3.62 9.53 10.09
CA ALA A 226 -3.26 8.38 9.27
C ALA A 226 -2.36 8.78 8.08
N ALA A 227 -2.70 9.87 7.39
CA ALA A 227 -1.90 10.37 6.28
C ALA A 227 -0.48 10.80 6.71
N LEU A 228 -0.36 11.53 7.83
CA LEU A 228 0.93 12.06 8.27
C LEU A 228 1.76 11.05 9.08
N LEU A 229 1.16 10.27 9.97
CA LEU A 229 1.87 9.24 10.74
C LEU A 229 2.41 8.13 9.84
N SER A 230 1.79 7.88 8.67
CA SER A 230 2.32 6.93 7.69
C SER A 230 3.74 7.27 7.23
N LEU A 231 4.12 8.56 7.26
CA LEU A 231 5.45 9.07 6.92
C LEU A 231 6.48 8.90 8.04
N LEU A 232 6.04 8.53 9.24
CA LEU A 232 6.88 8.36 10.43
C LEU A 232 6.98 6.90 10.87
N LEU A 233 6.29 5.98 10.18
CA LEU A 233 6.41 4.56 10.43
C LEU A 233 7.82 4.08 10.09
N PRO A 234 8.33 2.99 10.71
CA PRO A 234 9.67 2.48 10.41
C PRO A 234 9.90 2.20 8.91
N GLY A 235 8.87 1.77 8.18
CA GLY A 235 8.93 1.55 6.73
C GLY A 235 9.00 2.84 5.89
N ALA A 236 8.77 4.02 6.48
CA ALA A 236 8.81 5.29 5.77
C ALA A 236 10.21 5.72 5.35
N ILE A 237 11.27 5.03 5.81
CA ILE A 237 12.63 5.21 5.29
C ILE A 237 12.69 5.01 3.78
N PHE A 238 11.90 4.07 3.24
CA PHE A 238 11.81 3.82 1.79
C PHE A 238 11.10 4.93 1.04
N LEU A 239 10.40 5.83 1.74
CA LEU A 239 9.81 7.01 1.13
C LEU A 239 10.83 8.11 0.87
N ASN A 240 11.95 8.11 1.61
CA ASN A 240 13.05 9.08 1.51
C ASN A 240 14.23 8.56 0.64
N SER A 241 14.29 7.25 0.41
CA SER A 241 15.27 6.63 -0.48
C SER A 241 14.72 6.54 -1.92
N PRO A 242 15.55 6.56 -2.99
CA PRO A 242 15.17 6.40 -4.40
C PRO A 242 14.56 5.03 -4.76
N MET A 243 13.41 4.71 -4.18
CA MET A 243 12.74 3.42 -4.27
C MET A 243 11.33 3.58 -4.86
N THR A 244 10.72 2.49 -5.31
CA THR A 244 9.39 2.47 -5.96
C THR A 244 8.20 2.71 -5.02
N GLU A 245 8.43 2.66 -3.71
CA GLU A 245 7.44 2.61 -2.63
C GLU A 245 6.54 3.86 -2.62
N PRO A 246 7.07 5.10 -2.76
CA PRO A 246 6.26 6.30 -2.93
C PRO A 246 5.27 6.23 -4.09
N LEU A 247 5.73 5.80 -5.27
CA LEU A 247 4.88 5.69 -6.46
C LEU A 247 3.81 4.62 -6.28
N PHE A 248 4.19 3.47 -5.75
CA PHE A 248 3.25 2.39 -5.43
C PHE A 248 2.16 2.89 -4.47
N MET A 249 2.56 3.57 -3.39
CA MET A 249 1.65 4.12 -2.39
C MET A 249 0.69 5.15 -3.01
N LEU A 250 1.21 6.08 -3.83
CA LEU A 250 0.41 7.07 -4.56
C LEU A 250 -0.65 6.38 -5.44
N PHE A 251 -0.24 5.42 -6.27
CA PHE A 251 -1.15 4.74 -7.18
C PHE A 251 -2.20 3.90 -6.45
N CYS A 252 -1.85 3.27 -5.33
CA CYS A 252 -2.82 2.58 -4.48
C CYS A 252 -3.90 3.54 -3.96
N PHE A 253 -3.52 4.69 -3.40
CA PHE A 253 -4.50 5.66 -2.91
C PHE A 253 -5.31 6.30 -4.03
N CYS A 254 -4.70 6.62 -5.17
CA CYS A 254 -5.42 7.09 -6.35
C CYS A 254 -6.44 6.05 -6.84
N ALA A 255 -6.07 4.77 -6.87
CA ALA A 255 -6.97 3.69 -7.28
C ALA A 255 -8.18 3.59 -6.34
N PHE A 256 -7.97 3.56 -5.03
CA PHE A 256 -9.07 3.53 -4.05
C PHE A 256 -9.91 4.82 -4.07
N TYR A 257 -9.29 5.98 -4.23
CA TYR A 257 -10.01 7.25 -4.33
C TYR A 257 -10.94 7.29 -5.56
N CYS A 258 -10.46 6.79 -6.70
CA CYS A 258 -11.27 6.67 -7.91
C CYS A 258 -12.37 5.62 -7.76
N LEU A 259 -12.07 4.51 -7.07
CA LEU A 259 -13.03 3.46 -6.78
C LEU A 259 -14.20 3.97 -5.94
N GLN A 260 -13.92 4.73 -4.87
CA GLN A 260 -14.95 5.36 -4.05
C GLN A 260 -15.82 6.34 -4.84
N LYS A 261 -15.27 6.99 -5.88
CA LYS A 261 -16.01 7.86 -6.80
C LYS A 261 -16.72 7.12 -7.94
N HIS A 262 -16.77 5.79 -7.90
CA HIS A 262 -17.33 4.94 -8.96
C HIS A 262 -16.66 5.14 -10.34
N LYS A 263 -15.42 5.66 -10.38
CA LYS A 263 -14.63 5.79 -11.62
C LYS A 263 -13.79 4.52 -11.84
N PHE A 264 -14.45 3.43 -12.21
CA PHE A 264 -13.84 2.10 -12.29
C PHE A 264 -12.68 2.00 -13.28
N ILE A 265 -12.81 2.59 -14.49
CA ILE A 265 -11.74 2.58 -15.50
C ILE A 265 -10.49 3.27 -14.96
N LEU A 266 -10.64 4.45 -14.38
CA LEU A 266 -9.52 5.22 -13.82
C LEU A 266 -8.90 4.49 -12.62
N SER A 267 -9.71 3.84 -11.79
CA SER A 267 -9.24 2.97 -10.70
C SER A 267 -8.39 1.82 -11.24
N ALA A 268 -8.85 1.14 -12.29
CA ALA A 268 -8.10 0.05 -12.94
C ALA A 268 -6.79 0.54 -13.57
N VAL A 269 -6.77 1.72 -14.19
CA VAL A 269 -5.53 2.33 -14.73
C VAL A 269 -4.52 2.57 -13.60
N PHE A 270 -4.94 3.18 -12.48
CA PHE A 270 -4.03 3.38 -11.36
C PHE A 270 -3.54 2.06 -10.75
N THR A 271 -4.35 1.01 -10.78
CA THR A 271 -3.92 -0.31 -10.33
C THR A 271 -2.96 -1.00 -11.29
N ALA A 272 -3.13 -0.83 -12.60
CA ALA A 272 -2.15 -1.27 -13.57
C ALA A 272 -0.81 -0.52 -13.35
N LEU A 273 -0.86 0.79 -13.12
CA LEU A 273 0.33 1.59 -12.78
C LEU A 273 0.98 1.14 -11.47
N ALA A 274 0.20 0.77 -10.44
CA ALA A 274 0.73 0.19 -9.21
C ALA A 274 1.36 -1.19 -9.45
N GLY A 275 0.79 -2.02 -10.34
CA GLY A 275 1.41 -3.27 -10.78
C GLY A 275 2.70 -3.06 -11.59
N PHE A 276 2.80 -1.92 -12.28
CA PHE A 276 3.97 -1.54 -13.06
C PHE A 276 5.11 -0.97 -12.19
N THR A 277 4.85 -0.64 -10.92
CA THR A 277 5.90 -0.27 -9.96
C THR A 277 6.42 -1.48 -9.19
N ARG A 278 5.55 -2.44 -8.79
CA ARG A 278 5.92 -3.66 -8.07
C ARG A 278 4.88 -4.78 -8.23
N SER A 279 5.30 -6.03 -8.06
CA SER A 279 4.44 -7.22 -8.13
C SER A 279 3.23 -7.19 -7.17
N LEU A 280 3.36 -6.53 -6.03
CA LEU A 280 2.27 -6.37 -5.05
C LEU A 280 1.05 -5.62 -5.61
N GLY A 281 1.19 -4.86 -6.71
CA GLY A 281 0.05 -4.22 -7.37
C GLY A 281 -0.98 -5.21 -7.91
N VAL A 282 -0.61 -6.47 -8.15
CA VAL A 282 -1.57 -7.52 -8.53
C VAL A 282 -2.58 -7.80 -7.40
N VAL A 283 -2.16 -7.69 -6.14
CA VAL A 283 -3.06 -7.85 -4.99
C VAL A 283 -4.11 -6.75 -4.95
N LEU A 284 -3.75 -5.53 -5.36
CA LEU A 284 -4.68 -4.41 -5.48
C LEU A 284 -5.76 -4.66 -6.55
N ALA A 285 -5.40 -5.35 -7.64
CA ALA A 285 -6.36 -5.74 -8.67
C ALA A 285 -7.47 -6.65 -8.12
N ALA A 286 -7.13 -7.58 -7.22
CA ALA A 286 -8.12 -8.42 -6.57
C ALA A 286 -9.10 -7.60 -5.70
N ALA A 287 -8.61 -6.60 -4.97
CA ALA A 287 -9.46 -5.73 -4.16
C ALA A 287 -10.46 -4.92 -5.01
N ILE A 288 -10.01 -4.37 -6.14
CA ILE A 288 -10.88 -3.64 -7.08
C ILE A 288 -11.86 -4.57 -7.75
N PHE A 289 -11.44 -5.77 -8.13
CA PHE A 289 -12.32 -6.77 -8.71
C PHE A 289 -13.47 -7.12 -7.77
N ILE A 290 -13.17 -7.37 -6.48
CA ILE A 290 -14.18 -7.65 -5.45
C ILE A 290 -15.19 -6.48 -5.32
N GLU A 291 -14.72 -5.23 -5.28
CA GLU A 291 -15.60 -4.06 -5.18
C GLU A 291 -16.40 -3.81 -6.48
N GLY A 292 -15.82 -4.12 -7.64
CA GLY A 292 -16.47 -4.07 -8.94
C GLY A 292 -17.63 -5.05 -9.02
N VAL A 293 -17.39 -6.32 -8.64
CA VAL A 293 -18.44 -7.35 -8.53
C VAL A 293 -19.51 -6.93 -7.52
N GLY A 294 -19.09 -6.43 -6.35
CA GLY A 294 -20.03 -5.92 -5.34
C GLY A 294 -20.93 -4.81 -5.86
N THR A 295 -20.39 -3.90 -6.70
CA THR A 295 -21.16 -2.84 -7.34
C THR A 295 -22.17 -3.38 -8.35
N ILE A 296 -21.77 -4.34 -9.19
CA ILE A 296 -22.66 -4.99 -10.17
C ILE A 296 -23.83 -5.66 -9.45
N VAL A 297 -23.55 -6.44 -8.40
CA VAL A 297 -24.59 -7.11 -7.59
C VAL A 297 -25.54 -6.11 -6.94
N ARG A 298 -25.02 -4.98 -6.42
CA ARG A 298 -25.84 -3.89 -5.88
C ARG A 298 -26.77 -3.30 -6.92
N ASN A 299 -26.24 -2.98 -8.10
CA ASN A 299 -27.04 -2.38 -9.17
C ASN A 299 -28.17 -3.30 -9.63
N ILE A 300 -27.90 -4.61 -9.72
CA ILE A 300 -28.91 -5.63 -10.05
C ILE A 300 -29.99 -5.68 -8.96
N ARG A 301 -29.60 -5.70 -7.69
CA ARG A 301 -30.53 -5.75 -6.55
C ARG A 301 -31.40 -4.50 -6.45
N ASP A 302 -30.81 -3.34 -6.69
CA ASP A 302 -31.46 -2.04 -6.55
C ASP A 302 -32.23 -1.64 -7.85
N GLY A 303 -32.28 -2.52 -8.85
CA GLY A 303 -33.07 -2.34 -10.08
C GLY A 303 -32.58 -1.23 -11.02
N GLN A 304 -31.35 -0.74 -10.84
CA GLN A 304 -30.75 0.31 -11.67
C GLN A 304 -30.20 -0.30 -12.96
N LYS A 305 -30.80 0.04 -14.11
CA LYS A 305 -30.25 -0.29 -15.44
C LYS A 305 -28.96 0.51 -15.66
N TYR A 306 -27.91 -0.18 -16.12
CA TYR A 306 -26.63 0.42 -16.49
C TYR A 306 -26.81 1.54 -17.52
N GLY A 307 -26.25 2.71 -17.23
CA GLY A 307 -26.02 3.81 -18.17
C GLY A 307 -24.53 4.13 -18.19
#